data_AF-A0A923R7H7-F1
#
_entry.id   AF-A0A923R7H7-F1
#
_cell.length_a   1.000
_cell.length_b   1.000
_cell.length_c   1.000
_cell.angle_alpha   90.00
_cell.angle_beta   90.00
_cell.angle_gamma   90.00
#
_symmetry.space_group_name_H-M   'P 1'
#
loop_
_entity.id
_entity.type
_entity.pdbx_description
1 polymer ?
#
loop_
_entity_poly.entity_id
_entity_poly.type
_entity_poly.pdbx_seq_one_letter_code
_entity_poly.pdbx_strand_id
1 'polypeptide(L)'
;MLLNSAALLLVSCAPQAQPISTECVINADQASTFKGHWTTHPVPLAIVANDFTASELGVLKASIDTWNAFYQESKGFQLYLSGSSTLATVSGGGARLTSATACSQTVIGPSGFTNKVMIYKTTSGWSYGSQIMALTSLCPVTTSNSKYRMFVSAVMEINFQNYFNAGQPIPDLQSIVTHELGHMLGLDHSCTGANCARGDNDYSNTMMYPSLGFDGTIGRVRRELQTNDQQRANCLY
;
A
#
# COMPACT_ATOMS: atom_id res chain seq x y z
N MET A 1 -5.11 -55.74 21.26
CA MET A 1 -5.14 -54.28 21.39
C MET A 1 -4.89 -53.71 19.99
N LEU A 2 -5.95 -53.32 19.27
CA LEU A 2 -5.87 -52.74 17.93
C LEU A 2 -6.01 -51.22 18.08
N LEU A 3 -4.93 -50.49 17.85
CA LEU A 3 -4.93 -49.04 17.78
C LEU A 3 -5.47 -48.62 16.41
N ASN A 4 -6.71 -48.14 16.38
CA ASN A 4 -7.26 -47.47 15.20
C ASN A 4 -6.67 -46.06 15.13
N SER A 5 -5.72 -45.85 14.22
CA SER A 5 -5.23 -44.52 13.86
C SER A 5 -6.24 -43.83 12.94
N ALA A 6 -7.01 -42.89 13.49
CA ALA A 6 -7.84 -41.99 12.71
C ALA A 6 -6.96 -40.87 12.13
N ALA A 7 -6.75 -40.88 10.81
CA ALA A 7 -6.11 -39.79 10.09
C ALA A 7 -7.12 -38.65 9.89
N LEU A 8 -6.92 -37.53 10.58
CA LEU A 8 -7.72 -36.32 10.42
C LEU A 8 -7.15 -35.50 9.26
N LEU A 9 -7.81 -35.55 8.10
CA LEU A 9 -7.52 -34.68 6.95
C LEU A 9 -8.07 -33.28 7.23
N LEU A 10 -7.20 -32.37 7.67
CA LEU A 10 -7.48 -30.95 7.72
C LEU A 10 -7.41 -30.38 6.29
N VAL A 11 -8.55 -30.32 5.61
CA VAL A 11 -8.67 -29.57 4.35
C VAL A 11 -8.71 -28.09 4.72
N SER A 12 -7.58 -27.40 4.61
CA SER A 12 -7.58 -25.94 4.70
C SER A 12 -8.13 -25.36 3.40
N CYS A 13 -9.30 -24.72 3.46
CA CYS A 13 -9.76 -23.87 2.37
C CYS A 13 -8.85 -22.65 2.27
N ALA A 14 -7.80 -22.73 1.44
CA ALA A 14 -7.09 -21.53 1.03
C ALA A 14 -8.09 -20.63 0.27
N PRO A 15 -8.14 -19.31 0.56
CA PRO A 15 -8.91 -18.38 -0.25
C PRO A 15 -8.53 -18.57 -1.72
N GLN A 16 -9.53 -18.70 -2.59
CA GLN A 16 -9.28 -18.77 -4.01
C GLN A 16 -8.80 -17.39 -4.47
N ALA A 17 -7.56 -17.34 -4.97
CA ALA A 17 -6.99 -16.11 -5.52
C ALA A 17 -7.94 -15.56 -6.60
N GLN A 18 -8.25 -14.26 -6.50
CA GLN A 18 -9.06 -13.58 -7.51
C GLN A 18 -8.32 -13.62 -8.87
N PRO A 19 -9.00 -13.90 -9.98
CA PRO A 19 -8.39 -13.78 -11.31
C PRO A 19 -7.79 -12.39 -11.52
N ILE A 20 -6.64 -12.32 -12.17
CA ILE A 20 -6.03 -11.03 -12.53
C ILE A 20 -6.87 -10.36 -13.62
N SER A 21 -7.35 -9.15 -13.33
CA SER A 21 -7.97 -8.27 -14.30
C SER A 21 -6.90 -7.52 -15.08
N THR A 22 -7.02 -7.51 -16.41
CA THR A 22 -6.19 -6.69 -17.32
C THR A 22 -6.95 -5.48 -17.86
N GLU A 23 -8.22 -5.34 -17.51
CA GLU A 23 -9.09 -4.28 -18.01
C GLU A 23 -8.96 -3.02 -17.16
N CYS A 24 -9.08 -1.85 -17.80
CA CYS A 24 -9.30 -0.58 -17.12
C CYS A 24 -10.81 -0.30 -17.08
N VAL A 25 -11.42 -0.54 -15.93
CA VAL A 25 -12.84 -0.26 -15.67
C VAL A 25 -12.94 0.64 -14.44
N ILE A 26 -13.66 1.74 -14.56
CA ILE A 26 -13.88 2.70 -13.48
C ILE A 26 -15.37 3.01 -13.43
N ASN A 27 -15.99 2.79 -12.27
CA ASN A 27 -17.35 3.24 -12.04
C ASN A 27 -17.41 4.77 -12.10
N ALA A 28 -18.50 5.33 -12.62
CA ALA A 28 -18.60 6.78 -12.86
C ALA A 28 -18.35 7.63 -11.60
N ASP A 29 -18.72 7.12 -10.43
CA ASP A 29 -18.52 7.74 -9.11
C ASP A 29 -17.07 7.65 -8.58
N GLN A 30 -16.21 6.86 -9.23
CA GLN A 30 -14.79 6.70 -8.90
C GLN A 30 -13.85 7.49 -9.81
N ALA A 31 -14.37 8.26 -10.77
CA ALA A 31 -13.53 8.99 -11.75
C ALA A 31 -12.55 9.99 -11.11
N SER A 32 -12.86 10.53 -9.93
CA SER A 32 -12.00 11.46 -9.17
C SER A 32 -11.03 10.78 -8.20
N THR A 33 -11.00 9.45 -8.17
CA THR A 33 -10.21 8.67 -7.20
C THR A 33 -8.78 8.38 -7.68
N PHE A 34 -8.23 9.25 -8.53
CA PHE A 34 -6.86 9.17 -9.02
C PHE A 34 -6.09 10.43 -8.64
N LYS A 35 -4.97 10.26 -7.94
CA LYS A 35 -4.09 11.36 -7.51
C LYS A 35 -2.97 11.66 -8.50
N GLY A 36 -2.61 10.69 -9.33
CA GLY A 36 -1.51 10.78 -10.28
C GLY A 36 -0.92 9.41 -10.60
N HIS A 37 0.29 9.39 -11.14
CA HIS A 37 1.05 8.19 -11.47
C HIS A 37 2.55 8.50 -11.51
N TRP A 38 3.38 7.47 -11.44
CA TRP A 38 4.82 7.55 -11.69
C TRP A 38 5.10 7.45 -13.19
N THR A 39 6.01 8.27 -13.72
CA THR A 39 6.42 8.17 -15.14
C THR A 39 7.55 7.17 -15.38
N THR A 40 8.12 6.62 -14.30
CA THR A 40 9.23 5.67 -14.36
C THR A 40 8.96 4.57 -13.35
N HIS A 41 9.30 3.34 -13.73
CA HIS A 41 9.22 2.15 -12.90
C HIS A 41 10.46 1.28 -13.12
N PRO A 42 10.91 0.52 -12.10
CA PRO A 42 10.28 0.39 -10.78
C PRO A 42 10.59 1.59 -9.86
N VAL A 43 9.64 1.92 -8.97
CA VAL A 43 9.78 2.97 -7.94
C VAL A 43 10.67 2.44 -6.80
N PRO A 44 11.85 3.04 -6.53
CA PRO A 44 12.75 2.58 -5.48
C PRO A 44 12.23 2.97 -4.10
N LEU A 45 11.92 1.96 -3.29
CA LEU A 45 11.49 2.14 -1.90
C LEU A 45 12.66 1.97 -0.93
N ALA A 46 12.65 2.75 0.14
CA ALA A 46 13.60 2.61 1.23
C ALA A 46 12.99 2.85 2.60
N ILE A 47 13.67 2.32 3.59
CA ILE A 47 13.38 2.49 5.02
C ILE A 47 14.63 2.98 5.75
N VAL A 48 14.44 3.52 6.95
CA VAL A 48 15.55 3.81 7.87
C VAL A 48 16.08 2.49 8.44
N ALA A 49 17.40 2.35 8.48
CA ALA A 49 18.05 1.17 9.06
C ALA A 49 17.61 0.95 10.52
N ASN A 50 17.25 -0.29 10.85
CA ASN A 50 16.81 -0.72 12.19
C ASN A 50 15.46 -0.17 12.70
N ASP A 51 14.72 0.62 11.91
CA ASP A 51 13.39 1.08 12.32
C ASP A 51 12.39 -0.10 12.40
N PHE A 52 12.49 -1.04 11.45
CA PHE A 52 11.61 -2.20 11.37
C PHE A 52 12.32 -3.48 11.84
N THR A 53 11.59 -4.33 12.56
CA THR A 53 12.05 -5.67 12.92
C THR A 53 12.06 -6.59 11.69
N ALA A 54 12.78 -7.72 11.74
CA ALA A 54 12.82 -8.67 10.64
C ALA A 54 11.42 -9.17 10.20
N SER A 55 10.51 -9.38 11.16
CA SER A 55 9.13 -9.77 10.86
C SER A 55 8.35 -8.67 10.14
N GLU A 56 8.52 -7.41 10.58
CA GLU A 56 7.88 -6.27 9.93
C GLU A 56 8.45 -6.04 8.53
N LEU A 57 9.76 -6.24 8.31
CA LEU A 57 10.38 -6.19 6.99
C LEU A 57 9.79 -7.24 6.04
N GLY A 58 9.52 -8.45 6.55
CA GLY A 58 8.82 -9.50 5.79
C GLY A 58 7.42 -9.04 5.35
N VAL A 59 6.69 -8.34 6.23
CA VAL A 59 5.36 -7.78 5.93
C VAL A 59 5.44 -6.66 4.88
N LEU A 60 6.39 -5.74 5.00
CA LEU A 60 6.59 -4.69 4.00
C LEU A 60 6.91 -5.29 2.63
N LYS A 61 7.80 -6.30 2.59
CA LYS A 61 8.12 -7.01 1.35
C LYS A 61 6.90 -7.70 0.76
N ALA A 62 6.12 -8.43 1.57
CA ALA A 62 4.92 -9.11 1.09
C ALA A 62 3.89 -8.13 0.49
N SER A 63 3.75 -6.94 1.09
CA SER A 63 2.87 -5.88 0.56
C SER A 63 3.33 -5.35 -0.81
N ILE A 64 4.65 -5.19 -0.98
CA ILE A 64 5.26 -4.82 -2.26
C ILE A 64 5.08 -5.92 -3.30
N ASP A 65 5.28 -7.18 -2.89
CA ASP A 65 5.12 -8.35 -3.75
C ASP A 65 3.66 -8.46 -4.25
N THR A 66 2.65 -8.12 -3.44
CA THR A 66 1.24 -8.08 -3.87
C THR A 66 1.05 -7.18 -5.10
N TRP A 67 1.54 -5.93 -5.06
CA TRP A 67 1.41 -5.01 -6.19
C TRP A 67 2.30 -5.39 -7.37
N ASN A 68 3.52 -5.86 -7.10
CA ASN A 68 4.45 -6.29 -8.14
C ASN A 68 3.94 -7.53 -8.89
N ALA A 69 3.37 -8.51 -8.20
CA ALA A 69 2.78 -9.70 -8.81
C ALA A 69 1.64 -9.31 -9.75
N PHE A 70 0.75 -8.43 -9.30
CA PHE A 70 -0.33 -7.90 -10.13
C PHE A 70 0.20 -7.24 -11.41
N TYR A 71 1.10 -6.26 -11.31
CA TYR A 71 1.63 -5.56 -12.49
C TYR A 71 2.51 -6.43 -13.39
N GLN A 72 3.20 -7.41 -12.81
CA GLN A 72 3.97 -8.36 -13.59
C GLN A 72 3.06 -9.24 -14.45
N GLU A 73 1.92 -9.67 -13.91
CA GLU A 73 0.95 -10.50 -14.63
C GLU A 73 0.10 -9.67 -15.62
N SER A 74 -0.34 -8.48 -15.23
CA SER A 74 -1.24 -7.66 -16.06
C SER A 74 -0.52 -6.81 -17.12
N LYS A 75 0.70 -6.34 -16.85
CA LYS A 75 1.43 -5.39 -17.70
C LYS A 75 2.87 -5.81 -18.03
N GLY A 76 3.39 -6.87 -17.42
CA GLY A 76 4.73 -7.37 -17.70
C GLY A 76 5.87 -6.55 -17.09
N PHE A 77 5.61 -5.72 -16.06
CA PHE A 77 6.65 -4.95 -15.38
C PHE A 77 6.53 -4.99 -13.86
N GLN A 78 7.65 -4.69 -13.18
CA GLN A 78 7.69 -4.48 -11.74
C GLN A 78 7.40 -3.03 -11.40
N LEU A 79 6.45 -2.79 -10.49
CA LEU A 79 6.05 -1.45 -10.09
C LEU A 79 7.00 -0.84 -9.05
N TYR A 80 7.35 -1.61 -8.01
CA TYR A 80 8.20 -1.17 -6.89
C TYR A 80 9.47 -2.00 -6.83
N LEU A 81 10.62 -1.33 -6.66
CA LEU A 81 11.89 -2.01 -6.48
C LEU A 81 12.08 -2.35 -4.99
N SER A 82 11.98 -3.64 -4.66
CA SER A 82 12.14 -4.14 -3.28
C SER A 82 13.56 -4.59 -2.93
N GLY A 83 14.51 -4.55 -3.88
CA GLY A 83 15.86 -5.13 -3.72
C GLY A 83 15.89 -6.67 -3.88
N SER A 84 17.09 -7.25 -3.91
CA SER A 84 17.32 -8.69 -4.20
C SER A 84 16.92 -9.66 -3.07
N SER A 85 16.53 -9.15 -1.90
CA SER A 85 15.96 -9.95 -0.80
C SER A 85 15.38 -9.08 0.33
N THR A 86 15.92 -7.87 0.51
CA THR A 86 15.53 -6.92 1.56
C THR A 86 15.34 -5.52 0.97
N LEU A 87 14.37 -4.78 1.49
CA LEU A 87 14.20 -3.36 1.17
C LEU A 87 15.50 -2.59 1.37
N ALA A 88 15.75 -1.61 0.52
CA ALA A 88 16.90 -0.75 0.67
C ALA A 88 16.82 -0.02 2.02
N THR A 89 17.91 -0.07 2.78
CA THR A 89 18.04 0.66 4.04
C THR A 89 18.89 1.89 3.83
N VAL A 90 18.48 3.03 4.37
CA VAL A 90 19.34 4.21 4.51
C VAL A 90 19.91 4.24 5.93
N SER A 91 21.23 4.38 6.03
CA SER A 91 21.93 4.42 7.33
C SER A 91 21.75 5.79 8.00
N GLY A 92 21.45 5.78 9.30
CA GLY A 92 21.65 6.93 10.18
C GLY A 92 20.43 7.84 10.37
N GLY A 93 20.38 8.47 11.55
CA GLY A 93 19.38 9.43 12.01
C GLY A 93 19.39 10.77 11.27
N GLY A 94 19.41 10.73 9.93
CA GLY A 94 18.99 11.88 9.13
C GLY A 94 17.57 12.27 9.53
N ALA A 95 17.29 13.57 9.58
CA ALA A 95 15.95 14.06 9.89
C ALA A 95 14.94 13.35 8.96
N ARG A 96 13.92 12.74 9.57
CA ARG A 96 12.81 12.14 8.82
C ARG A 96 12.26 13.19 7.87
N LEU A 97 12.13 12.84 6.60
CA LEU A 97 11.58 13.76 5.63
C LEU A 97 10.12 13.99 5.99
N THR A 98 9.79 15.24 6.32
CA THR A 98 8.39 15.66 6.37
C THR A 98 7.82 15.61 4.96
N SER A 99 6.50 15.53 4.82
CA SER A 99 5.84 15.65 3.50
C SER A 99 6.27 16.90 2.73
N ALA A 100 6.43 18.03 3.42
CA ALA A 100 6.90 19.28 2.83
C ALA A 100 8.34 19.16 2.30
N THR A 101 9.23 18.53 3.07
CA THR A 101 10.62 18.29 2.66
C THR A 101 10.69 17.27 1.52
N ALA A 102 9.87 16.21 1.54
CA ALA A 102 9.81 15.23 0.46
C ALA A 102 9.35 15.91 -0.85
N CYS A 103 8.36 16.81 -0.80
CA CYS A 103 7.86 17.49 -1.99
C CYS A 103 8.75 18.60 -2.52
N SER A 104 9.70 19.11 -1.73
CA SER A 104 10.74 20.01 -2.25
C SER A 104 11.91 19.25 -2.90
N GLN A 105 11.98 17.92 -2.74
CA GLN A 105 13.01 17.06 -3.29
C GLN A 105 12.43 16.15 -4.39
N THR A 106 12.67 16.50 -5.65
CA THR A 106 12.30 15.62 -6.76
C THR A 106 13.20 14.37 -6.77
N VAL A 107 12.59 13.18 -6.75
CA VAL A 107 13.30 11.89 -6.79
C VAL A 107 13.38 11.29 -8.19
N ILE A 108 12.83 11.97 -9.21
CA ILE A 108 12.87 11.55 -10.62
C ILE A 108 13.63 12.59 -11.45
N GLY A 109 14.71 12.18 -12.09
CA GLY A 109 15.45 12.96 -13.07
C GLY A 109 15.21 12.48 -14.52
N PRO A 110 15.91 13.07 -15.50
CA PRO A 110 15.77 12.72 -16.92
C PRO A 110 16.09 11.25 -17.24
N SER A 111 16.93 10.60 -16.43
CA SER A 111 17.36 9.21 -16.59
C SER A 111 16.65 8.24 -15.64
N GLY A 112 15.54 8.65 -15.01
CA GLY A 112 14.81 7.86 -14.02
C GLY A 112 15.07 8.30 -12.58
N PHE A 113 14.91 7.39 -11.61
CA PHE A 113 15.01 7.74 -10.20
C PHE A 113 16.42 8.15 -9.78
N THR A 114 16.54 9.33 -9.18
CA THR A 114 17.78 9.87 -8.60
C THR A 114 17.85 9.66 -7.09
N ASN A 115 16.71 9.37 -6.45
CA ASN A 115 16.61 9.06 -5.03
C ASN A 115 15.49 8.04 -4.77
N LYS A 116 15.27 7.69 -3.51
CA LYS A 116 14.31 6.67 -3.06
C LYS A 116 13.09 7.32 -2.42
N VAL A 117 11.94 6.66 -2.53
CA VAL A 117 10.72 6.98 -1.78
C VAL A 117 10.82 6.32 -0.41
N MET A 118 10.63 7.13 0.63
CA MET A 118 10.85 6.70 2.01
C MET A 118 9.57 6.16 2.66
N ILE A 119 9.72 5.07 3.42
CA ILE A 119 8.71 4.51 4.32
C ILE A 119 9.24 4.62 5.76
N TYR A 120 8.51 5.32 6.62
CA TYR A 120 8.90 5.60 8.00
C TYR A 120 8.00 4.90 9.01
N LYS A 121 8.61 4.35 10.07
CA LYS A 121 7.91 3.81 11.24
C LYS A 121 7.81 4.86 12.33
N THR A 122 6.67 5.49 12.57
CA THR A 122 6.57 6.59 13.56
C THR A 122 6.15 6.06 14.92
N THR A 123 7.11 5.99 15.85
CA THR A 123 6.91 5.54 17.25
C THR A 123 6.65 6.69 18.22
N SER A 124 6.91 7.94 17.81
CA SER A 124 6.66 9.15 18.60
C SER A 124 6.44 10.36 17.67
N GLY A 125 5.71 11.36 18.12
CA GLY A 125 5.49 12.61 17.38
C GLY A 125 4.45 12.50 16.27
N TRP A 126 3.54 11.53 16.34
CA TRP A 126 2.46 11.40 15.36
C TRP A 126 1.47 12.57 15.47
N SER A 127 1.42 13.43 14.44
CA SER A 127 0.65 14.68 14.45
C SER A 127 -0.67 14.62 13.66
N TYR A 128 -0.95 13.53 12.95
CA TYR A 128 -2.09 13.42 12.03
C TYR A 128 -3.41 13.00 12.71
N GLY A 129 -3.42 12.88 14.04
CA GLY A 129 -4.56 12.39 14.81
C GLY A 129 -4.51 10.89 15.09
N SER A 130 -5.13 10.47 16.19
CA SER A 130 -5.00 9.10 16.70
C SER A 130 -5.70 8.03 15.88
N GLN A 131 -6.67 8.42 15.04
CA GLN A 131 -7.46 7.52 14.20
C GLN A 131 -6.77 7.17 12.87
N ILE A 132 -5.66 7.84 12.54
CA ILE A 132 -4.93 7.62 11.29
C ILE A 132 -3.83 6.60 11.54
N MET A 133 -3.94 5.45 10.88
CA MET A 133 -2.99 4.32 11.03
C MET A 133 -1.72 4.50 10.21
N ALA A 134 -1.84 5.13 9.05
CA ALA A 134 -0.73 5.48 8.18
C ALA A 134 -1.12 6.66 7.29
N LEU A 135 -0.13 7.29 6.69
CA LEU A 135 -0.31 8.40 5.77
C LEU A 135 0.68 8.26 4.62
N THR A 136 0.17 8.30 3.39
CA THR A 136 0.98 8.51 2.18
C THR A 136 0.84 9.94 1.69
N SER A 137 1.93 10.68 1.72
CA SER A 137 2.01 12.02 1.15
C SER A 137 2.61 11.94 -0.25
N LEU A 138 1.88 12.47 -1.22
CA LEU A 138 2.26 12.49 -2.64
C LEU A 138 2.66 13.89 -3.06
N CYS A 139 3.61 13.99 -3.98
CA CYS A 139 4.06 15.26 -4.54
C CYS A 139 3.73 15.32 -6.03
N PRO A 140 2.47 15.63 -6.41
CA PRO A 140 2.05 15.65 -7.79
C PRO A 140 2.42 16.96 -8.50
N VAL A 141 2.86 16.87 -9.75
CA VAL A 141 3.03 17.99 -10.68
C VAL A 141 2.08 17.85 -11.85
N THR A 142 1.55 18.97 -12.33
CA THR A 142 0.69 19.02 -13.52
C THR A 142 1.57 19.05 -14.76
N THR A 143 1.21 18.21 -15.74
CA THR A 143 1.78 18.27 -17.10
C THR A 143 0.70 18.52 -18.11
N SER A 144 0.98 19.35 -19.12
CA SER A 144 0.01 19.78 -20.13
C SER A 144 -0.64 18.64 -20.93
N ASN A 145 -0.01 17.46 -21.01
CA ASN A 145 -0.42 16.38 -21.91
C ASN A 145 -0.78 15.06 -21.20
N SER A 146 -0.94 15.06 -19.87
CA SER A 146 -1.29 13.84 -19.12
C SER A 146 -2.69 13.93 -18.54
N LYS A 147 -3.45 12.84 -18.69
CA LYS A 147 -4.77 12.67 -18.04
C LYS A 147 -4.67 12.75 -16.52
N TYR A 148 -3.56 12.24 -15.96
CA TYR A 148 -3.29 12.20 -14.53
C TYR A 148 -2.04 13.02 -14.20
N ARG A 149 -1.99 13.60 -12.99
CA ARG A 149 -0.77 14.27 -12.51
C ARG A 149 0.39 13.27 -12.44
N MET A 150 1.61 13.77 -12.51
CA MET A 150 2.81 12.93 -12.35
C MET A 150 3.35 13.10 -10.93
N PHE A 151 3.76 12.03 -10.28
CA PHE A 151 4.46 12.12 -9.00
C PHE A 151 5.93 12.40 -9.24
N VAL A 152 6.48 13.36 -8.48
CA VAL A 152 7.93 13.64 -8.46
C VAL A 152 8.59 13.20 -7.16
N SER A 153 7.80 12.86 -6.15
CA SER A 153 8.23 12.39 -4.84
C SER A 153 7.02 11.85 -4.05
N ALA A 154 7.29 11.05 -3.03
CA ALA A 154 6.32 10.59 -2.06
C ALA A 154 7.02 10.22 -0.75
N VAL A 155 6.24 10.15 0.34
CA VAL A 155 6.66 9.58 1.61
C VAL A 155 5.48 8.84 2.24
N MET A 156 5.77 7.69 2.86
CA MET A 156 4.80 6.93 3.64
C MET A 156 5.23 6.93 5.11
N GLU A 157 4.29 7.16 6.01
CA GLU A 157 4.50 7.12 7.46
C GLU A 157 3.48 6.17 8.11
N ILE A 158 3.94 5.29 8.99
CA ILE A 158 3.09 4.30 9.68
C ILE A 158 3.07 4.59 11.18
N ASN A 159 1.87 4.66 11.76
CA ASN A 159 1.64 5.07 13.14
C ASN A 159 1.83 3.92 14.14
N PHE A 160 3.08 3.66 14.51
CA PHE A 160 3.43 2.75 15.61
C PHE A 160 3.34 3.41 16.99
N GLN A 161 3.01 4.70 17.08
CA GLN A 161 2.75 5.36 18.36
C GLN A 161 1.41 4.90 18.94
N ASN A 162 0.37 4.87 18.12
CA ASN A 162 -0.99 4.58 18.58
C ASN A 162 -1.46 3.16 18.26
N TYR A 163 -0.79 2.46 17.34
CA TYR A 163 -1.11 1.10 16.93
C TYR A 163 0.09 0.18 17.13
N PHE A 164 -0.17 -1.14 17.09
CA PHE A 164 0.85 -2.19 17.23
C PHE A 164 1.56 -2.24 18.60
N ASN A 165 1.00 -1.57 19.60
CA ASN A 165 1.45 -1.61 20.99
C ASN A 165 0.51 -2.46 21.84
N ALA A 166 1.02 -3.01 22.94
CA ALA A 166 0.21 -3.79 23.88
C ALA A 166 -0.99 -2.97 24.40
N GLY A 167 -2.18 -3.59 24.37
CA GLY A 167 -3.42 -2.96 24.83
C GLY A 167 -4.10 -2.01 23.83
N GLN A 168 -3.54 -1.84 22.63
CA GLN A 168 -4.14 -1.09 21.52
C GLN A 168 -4.76 -2.02 20.48
N PRO A 169 -5.68 -1.52 19.62
CA PRO A 169 -6.08 -2.26 18.43
C PRO A 169 -4.86 -2.66 17.60
N ILE A 170 -4.88 -3.90 17.11
CA ILE A 170 -3.80 -4.48 16.32
C ILE A 170 -4.34 -4.63 14.90
N PRO A 171 -4.25 -3.57 14.07
CA PRO A 171 -4.58 -3.72 12.66
C PRO A 171 -3.58 -4.67 11.99
N ASP A 172 -3.99 -5.27 10.87
CA ASP A 172 -3.08 -6.07 10.08
C ASP A 172 -2.08 -5.16 9.34
N LEU A 173 -0.80 -5.22 9.73
CA LEU A 173 0.23 -4.34 9.15
C LEU A 173 0.36 -4.51 7.63
N GLN A 174 0.22 -5.75 7.11
CA GLN A 174 0.29 -6.00 5.67
C GLN A 174 -0.84 -5.29 4.93
N SER A 175 -2.06 -5.33 5.50
CA SER A 175 -3.21 -4.63 4.93
C SER A 175 -2.99 -3.12 4.88
N ILE A 176 -2.45 -2.53 5.96
CA ILE A 176 -2.11 -1.10 5.99
C ILE A 176 -1.07 -0.78 4.92
N VAL A 177 0.06 -1.50 4.89
CA VAL A 177 1.14 -1.19 3.95
C VAL A 177 0.68 -1.40 2.50
N THR A 178 -0.10 -2.44 2.22
CA THR A 178 -0.63 -2.68 0.87
C THR A 178 -1.58 -1.56 0.43
N HIS A 179 -2.41 -1.06 1.35
CA HIS A 179 -3.29 0.10 1.13
C HIS A 179 -2.49 1.38 0.83
N GLU A 180 -1.51 1.70 1.67
CA GLU A 180 -0.67 2.88 1.48
C GLU A 180 0.18 2.80 0.20
N LEU A 181 0.62 1.60 -0.20
CA LEU A 181 1.24 1.41 -1.51
C LEU A 181 0.24 1.67 -2.64
N GLY A 182 -1.05 1.34 -2.48
CA GLY A 182 -2.08 1.76 -3.43
C GLY A 182 -2.23 3.28 -3.54
N HIS A 183 -2.10 4.01 -2.42
CA HIS A 183 -1.99 5.48 -2.47
C HIS A 183 -0.73 5.93 -3.22
N MET A 184 0.40 5.28 -2.95
CA MET A 184 1.67 5.56 -3.61
C MET A 184 1.64 5.29 -5.12
N LEU A 185 0.85 4.31 -5.57
CA LEU A 185 0.55 4.06 -6.99
C LEU A 185 -0.16 5.24 -7.64
N GLY A 186 -1.05 5.87 -6.86
CA GLY A 186 -1.89 7.00 -7.24
C GLY A 186 -3.39 6.78 -7.09
N LEU A 187 -3.82 5.71 -6.42
CA LEU A 187 -5.23 5.47 -6.11
C LEU A 187 -5.62 6.27 -4.87
N ASP A 188 -6.74 6.97 -4.93
CA ASP A 188 -7.44 7.44 -3.73
C ASP A 188 -8.30 6.31 -3.17
N HIS A 189 -8.94 6.56 -2.04
CA HIS A 189 -9.95 5.68 -1.50
C HIS A 189 -11.02 5.31 -2.55
N SER A 190 -11.47 4.05 -2.57
CA SER A 190 -12.48 3.55 -3.50
C SER A 190 -13.83 4.26 -3.38
N CYS A 191 -14.08 4.93 -2.26
CA CYS A 191 -15.23 5.78 -2.03
C CYS A 191 -14.88 6.91 -1.05
N THR A 192 -15.70 7.96 -1.01
CA THR A 192 -15.61 9.02 0.01
C THR A 192 -17.01 9.43 0.49
N GLY A 193 -17.11 9.85 1.76
CA GLY A 193 -18.34 10.38 2.35
C GLY A 193 -19.55 9.45 2.19
N ALA A 194 -20.66 10.00 1.69
CA ALA A 194 -21.92 9.27 1.52
C ALA A 194 -21.85 8.10 0.53
N ASN A 195 -20.89 8.11 -0.42
CA ASN A 195 -20.75 7.02 -1.39
C ASN A 195 -20.28 5.72 -0.73
N CYS A 196 -19.55 5.80 0.39
CA CYS A 196 -19.17 4.62 1.17
C CYS A 196 -20.35 3.99 1.92
N ALA A 197 -21.38 4.78 2.24
CA ALA A 197 -22.53 4.32 3.02
C ALA A 197 -23.56 3.53 2.19
N ARG A 198 -23.40 3.46 0.86
CA ARG A 198 -24.36 2.82 -0.05
C ARG A 198 -24.38 1.30 0.05
N GLY A 199 -23.49 0.69 0.84
CA GLY A 199 -23.46 -0.75 1.07
C GLY A 199 -23.07 -1.56 -0.17
N ASP A 200 -22.38 -0.95 -1.12
CA ASP A 200 -21.84 -1.66 -2.26
C ASP A 200 -20.67 -2.55 -1.81
N ASN A 201 -20.87 -3.86 -1.91
CA ASN A 201 -19.87 -4.85 -1.55
C ASN A 201 -18.62 -4.72 -2.44
N ASP A 202 -18.76 -4.15 -3.64
CA ASP A 202 -17.65 -3.94 -4.57
C ASP A 202 -16.68 -2.88 -4.08
N TYR A 203 -17.06 -2.02 -3.12
CA TYR A 203 -16.17 -1.00 -2.53
C TYR A 203 -15.68 -1.40 -1.15
N SER A 204 -16.55 -1.94 -0.30
CA SER A 204 -16.24 -2.20 1.11
C SER A 204 -15.24 -3.34 1.34
N ASN A 205 -15.03 -4.20 0.34
CA ASN A 205 -14.07 -5.30 0.41
C ASN A 205 -12.72 -4.95 -0.25
N THR A 206 -12.60 -3.81 -0.92
CA THR A 206 -11.40 -3.46 -1.67
C THR A 206 -10.25 -3.05 -0.76
N MET A 207 -9.03 -3.21 -1.26
CA MET A 207 -7.83 -2.71 -0.61
C MET A 207 -7.96 -1.22 -0.34
N MET A 208 -8.42 -0.45 -1.34
CA MET A 208 -8.52 1.01 -1.23
C MET A 208 -9.75 1.52 -0.46
N TYR A 209 -10.50 0.69 0.27
CA TYR A 209 -11.61 1.19 1.09
C TYR A 209 -11.08 2.00 2.29
N PRO A 210 -11.65 3.17 2.64
CA PRO A 210 -11.09 4.11 3.64
C PRO A 210 -11.11 3.62 5.09
N SER A 211 -11.56 2.39 5.34
CA SER A 211 -11.60 1.79 6.66
C SER A 211 -11.21 0.33 6.59
N LEU A 212 -10.23 -0.09 7.39
CA LEU A 212 -9.87 -1.50 7.48
C LEU A 212 -10.95 -2.33 8.20
N GLY A 213 -11.73 -1.69 9.07
CA GLY A 213 -12.66 -2.38 9.96
C GLY A 213 -11.92 -3.22 11.03
N PHE A 214 -12.63 -3.50 12.12
CA PHE A 214 -12.12 -4.33 13.21
C PHE A 214 -13.14 -5.41 13.57
N ASP A 215 -12.63 -6.55 14.01
CA ASP A 215 -13.38 -7.57 14.74
C ASP A 215 -12.84 -7.59 16.18
N GLY A 216 -13.55 -6.91 17.08
CA GLY A 216 -13.03 -6.56 18.40
C GLY A 216 -11.81 -5.64 18.31
N THR A 217 -10.66 -6.10 18.79
CA THR A 217 -9.38 -5.37 18.76
C THR A 217 -8.49 -5.75 17.59
N ILE A 218 -8.89 -6.73 16.78
CA ILE A 218 -8.11 -7.27 15.67
C ILE A 218 -8.61 -6.62 14.38
N GLY A 219 -7.71 -5.97 13.63
CA GLY A 219 -8.08 -5.41 12.33
C GLY A 219 -8.41 -6.51 11.33
N ARG A 220 -9.38 -6.26 10.44
CA ARG A 220 -9.67 -7.21 9.37
C ARG A 220 -8.46 -7.34 8.44
N VAL A 221 -8.24 -8.56 7.98
CA VAL A 221 -7.14 -8.87 7.06
C VAL A 221 -7.62 -8.63 5.62
N ARG A 222 -6.90 -7.76 4.91
CA ARG A 222 -7.04 -7.47 3.47
C ARG A 222 -5.65 -7.44 2.85
N ARG A 223 -5.20 -8.58 2.33
CA ARG A 223 -3.84 -8.74 1.75
C ARG A 223 -3.85 -8.97 0.24
N GLU A 224 -5.04 -9.11 -0.33
CA GLU A 224 -5.29 -9.43 -1.73
C GLU A 224 -6.01 -8.26 -2.41
N LEU A 225 -5.64 -7.98 -3.66
CA LEU A 225 -6.29 -6.96 -4.48
C LEU A 225 -7.61 -7.50 -5.02
N GLN A 226 -8.70 -6.79 -4.78
CA GLN A 226 -10.00 -7.13 -5.34
C GLN A 226 -10.11 -6.60 -6.78
N THR A 227 -11.12 -7.08 -7.53
CA THR A 227 -11.35 -6.66 -8.93
C THR A 227 -11.38 -5.14 -9.09
N ASN A 228 -12.03 -4.40 -8.19
CA ASN A 228 -12.05 -2.93 -8.23
C ASN A 228 -10.66 -2.31 -8.05
N ASP A 229 -9.81 -2.85 -7.18
CA ASP A 229 -8.44 -2.34 -7.00
C ASP A 229 -7.63 -2.56 -8.28
N GLN A 230 -7.71 -3.75 -8.86
CA GLN A 230 -7.00 -4.14 -10.07
C GLN A 230 -7.43 -3.32 -11.30
N GLN A 231 -8.74 -3.19 -11.51
CA GLN A 231 -9.29 -2.42 -12.63
C GLN A 231 -8.93 -0.95 -12.56
N ARG A 232 -8.98 -0.33 -11.37
CA ARG A 232 -8.56 1.06 -11.18
C ARG A 232 -7.06 1.21 -11.36
N ALA A 233 -6.25 0.27 -10.86
CA ALA A 233 -4.80 0.28 -11.03
C ALA A 233 -4.39 0.19 -12.53
N ASN A 234 -5.07 -0.62 -13.33
CA ASN A 234 -4.86 -0.71 -14.79
C ASN A 234 -5.20 0.57 -15.55
N CYS A 235 -5.91 1.52 -14.93
CA CYS A 235 -6.20 2.80 -15.56
C CYS A 235 -5.08 3.83 -15.39
N LEU A 236 -4.12 3.59 -14.50
CA LEU A 236 -3.00 4.49 -14.24
C LEU A 236 -1.78 4.21 -15.15
N TYR A 237 -1.58 2.96 -15.58
CA TYR A 237 -0.46 2.46 -16.40
C TYR A 237 -0.99 1.45 -17.41
#